data_AF-A0AAA9T5D7-F1
#
_entry.id   AF-A0AAA9T5D7-F1
#
_cell.length_a   1.000
_cell.length_b   1.000
_cell.length_c   1.000
_cell.angle_alpha   90.00
_cell.angle_beta   90.00
_cell.angle_gamma   90.00
#
_symmetry.space_group_name_H-M   'P 1'
#
loop_
_entity.id
_entity.type
_entity.pdbx_description
1 polymer ?
#
loop_
_entity_poly.entity_id
_entity_poly.type
_entity_poly.pdbx_seq_one_letter_code
_entity_poly.pdbx_strand_id
1 'polypeptide(L)'
;MEGGDGGVSMAGRGAPGSGAAAATVRELLQDECYSDFLNEDFDVKTYTSQSIHQAVIAEQLAKLAQGISQLDKELHLQVVARHEDLLAQATGIESLEGVLQMMQTRIGALQGAVDRMKAKIIEPYNKIVARTAQLARLQLIFQRRQENWNGLPFPSSEDFSDPGIEPKSPVFPTVSLLFWITFSFRSPQSSE
;
A
#
# COMPACT_ATOMS: atom_id res chain seq x y z
N MET A 1 -8.47 -134.62 -36.30
CA MET A 1 -8.73 -133.52 -37.25
C MET A 1 -8.75 -132.26 -36.42
N GLU A 2 -7.56 -131.67 -36.28
CA GLU A 2 -7.19 -130.37 -36.89
C GLU A 2 -7.85 -129.22 -36.13
N GLY A 3 -7.14 -128.26 -35.53
CA GLY A 3 -5.91 -127.62 -35.96
C GLY A 3 -6.27 -126.17 -36.31
N GLY A 4 -5.68 -125.20 -35.62
CA GLY A 4 -6.01 -123.78 -35.84
C GLY A 4 -5.31 -122.84 -34.89
N ASP A 5 -4.03 -122.63 -35.16
CA ASP A 5 -3.11 -121.68 -34.54
C ASP A 5 -3.53 -120.21 -34.80
N GLY A 6 -3.21 -119.32 -33.88
CA GLY A 6 -3.62 -117.91 -33.92
C GLY A 6 -2.91 -117.07 -32.87
N GLY A 7 -1.59 -116.95 -33.02
CA GLY A 7 -0.75 -116.08 -32.19
C GLY A 7 -1.16 -114.61 -32.29
N VAL A 8 -1.32 -113.95 -31.13
CA VAL A 8 -1.44 -112.49 -31.02
C VAL A 8 -0.17 -111.95 -30.38
N SER A 9 0.52 -111.14 -31.18
CA SER A 9 1.82 -110.56 -30.89
C SER A 9 1.81 -109.60 -29.71
N MET A 10 2.80 -109.81 -28.84
CA MET A 10 3.28 -108.89 -27.82
C MET A 10 3.73 -107.57 -28.45
N ALA A 11 2.86 -106.56 -28.48
CA ALA A 11 3.26 -105.19 -28.76
C ALA A 11 3.75 -104.56 -27.45
N GLY A 12 5.07 -104.42 -27.35
CA GLY A 12 5.75 -103.73 -26.27
C GLY A 12 5.15 -102.35 -26.02
N ARG A 13 4.69 -102.17 -24.78
CA ARG A 13 4.27 -100.90 -24.21
C ARG A 13 5.48 -99.97 -24.10
N GLY A 14 5.85 -99.35 -25.22
CA GLY A 14 6.80 -98.25 -25.26
C GLY A 14 6.15 -97.00 -24.68
N ALA A 15 6.61 -96.57 -23.50
CA ALA A 15 6.18 -95.33 -22.88
C ALA A 15 6.62 -94.12 -23.75
N PRO A 16 5.71 -93.28 -24.26
CA PRO A 16 6.07 -92.07 -25.03
C PRO A 16 6.18 -90.81 -24.16
N GLY A 17 6.32 -90.94 -22.84
CA GLY A 17 6.18 -89.80 -21.92
C GLY A 17 7.44 -89.01 -21.59
N SER A 18 8.64 -89.56 -21.81
CA SER A 18 9.88 -88.98 -21.22
C SER A 18 10.50 -87.86 -22.07
N GLY A 19 10.48 -87.99 -23.40
CA GLY A 19 11.12 -87.02 -24.31
C GLY A 19 10.35 -85.71 -24.50
N ALA A 20 9.02 -85.76 -24.55
CA ALA A 20 8.18 -84.57 -24.70
C ALA A 20 8.14 -83.74 -23.41
N ALA A 21 8.08 -84.40 -22.25
CA ALA A 21 8.16 -83.73 -20.95
C ALA A 21 9.53 -83.05 -20.73
N ALA A 22 10.62 -83.67 -21.18
CA ALA A 22 11.95 -83.05 -21.10
C ALA A 22 12.09 -81.81 -22.01
N ALA A 23 11.39 -81.77 -23.15
CA ALA A 23 11.38 -80.61 -24.03
C ALA A 23 10.59 -79.43 -23.42
N THR A 24 9.42 -79.70 -22.84
CA THR A 24 8.59 -78.67 -22.17
C THR A 24 9.25 -78.12 -20.91
N VAL A 25 9.96 -78.97 -20.15
CA VAL A 25 10.74 -78.53 -18.97
C VAL A 25 11.90 -77.63 -19.41
N ARG A 26 12.55 -77.94 -20.54
CA ARG A 26 13.67 -77.16 -21.06
C ARG A 26 13.23 -75.80 -21.60
N GLU A 27 12.02 -75.70 -22.15
CA GLU A 27 11.41 -74.44 -22.58
C GLU A 27 11.03 -73.55 -21.38
N LEU A 28 10.53 -74.15 -20.29
CA LEU A 28 10.20 -73.42 -19.07
C LEU A 28 11.46 -72.88 -18.37
N LEU A 29 12.56 -73.62 -18.42
CA LEU A 29 13.86 -73.23 -17.87
C LEU A 29 14.65 -72.22 -18.74
N GLN A 30 14.17 -71.89 -19.94
CA GLN A 30 14.73 -70.81 -20.77
C GLN A 30 14.24 -69.42 -20.35
N ASP A 31 13.27 -69.36 -19.44
CA ASP A 31 12.80 -68.08 -18.90
C ASP A 31 13.91 -67.45 -18.04
N GLU A 32 14.16 -66.15 -18.25
CA GLU A 32 15.21 -65.36 -17.58
C GLU A 32 15.10 -65.45 -16.05
N CYS A 33 13.89 -65.68 -15.51
CA CYS A 33 13.67 -65.84 -14.08
C CYS A 33 14.28 -67.11 -13.46
N TYR A 34 14.60 -68.13 -14.28
CA TYR A 34 15.25 -69.36 -13.83
C TYR A 34 16.77 -69.38 -14.08
N SER A 35 17.30 -68.40 -14.82
CA SER A 35 18.72 -68.33 -15.19
C SER A 35 19.65 -68.32 -13.96
N ASP A 36 19.28 -67.58 -12.92
CA ASP A 36 20.03 -67.50 -11.66
C ASP A 36 20.12 -68.85 -10.94
N PHE A 37 19.07 -69.68 -11.01
CA PHE A 37 18.99 -71.00 -10.37
C PHE A 37 19.73 -72.10 -11.16
N LEU A 38 20.08 -71.83 -12.42
CA LEU A 38 20.78 -72.76 -13.30
C LEU A 38 22.31 -72.58 -13.26
N ASN A 39 22.82 -71.57 -12.54
CA ASN A 39 24.25 -71.33 -12.36
C ASN A 39 24.89 -72.41 -11.46
N GLU A 40 26.08 -72.91 -11.84
CA GLU A 40 26.77 -73.97 -11.09
C GLU A 40 27.21 -73.54 -9.68
N ASP A 41 27.42 -72.23 -9.45
CA ASP A 41 27.77 -71.63 -8.16
C ASP A 41 26.56 -71.10 -7.37
N PHE A 42 25.34 -71.50 -7.73
CA PHE A 42 24.12 -71.01 -7.09
C PHE A 42 24.09 -71.33 -5.60
N ASP A 43 24.20 -70.29 -4.76
CA ASP A 43 24.08 -70.39 -3.32
C ASP A 43 22.72 -69.84 -2.85
N VAL A 44 21.89 -70.75 -2.35
CA VAL A 44 20.56 -70.45 -1.79
C VAL A 44 20.65 -69.41 -0.67
N LYS A 45 21.72 -69.40 0.13
CA LYS A 45 21.84 -68.48 1.28
C LYS A 45 22.07 -67.04 0.83
N THR A 46 22.94 -66.83 -0.15
CA THR A 46 23.17 -65.50 -0.74
C THR A 46 21.97 -65.03 -1.55
N TYR A 47 21.35 -65.89 -2.35
CA TYR A 47 20.14 -65.54 -3.12
C TYR A 47 18.95 -65.17 -2.23
N THR A 48 18.70 -65.93 -1.15
CA THR A 48 17.64 -65.61 -0.18
C THR A 48 17.93 -64.33 0.59
N SER A 49 19.18 -64.10 1.01
CA SER A 49 19.60 -62.85 1.65
C SER A 49 19.40 -61.65 0.71
N GLN A 50 19.80 -61.76 -0.56
CA GLN A 50 19.66 -60.72 -1.56
C GLN A 50 18.19 -60.42 -1.89
N SER A 51 17.35 -61.46 -1.99
CA SER A 51 15.91 -61.32 -2.18
C SER A 51 15.24 -60.62 -1.00
N ILE A 52 15.64 -60.95 0.24
CA ILE A 52 15.18 -60.25 1.45
C ILE A 52 15.60 -58.78 1.41
N HIS A 53 16.85 -58.48 1.04
CA HIS A 53 17.32 -57.10 0.90
C HIS A 53 16.54 -56.32 -0.16
N GLN A 54 16.25 -56.91 -1.33
CA GLN A 54 15.42 -56.28 -2.36
C GLN A 54 13.98 -56.05 -1.89
N ALA A 55 13.38 -56.99 -1.16
CA ALA A 55 12.07 -56.80 -0.56
C ALA A 55 12.06 -55.61 0.43
N VAL A 56 13.11 -55.48 1.24
CA VAL A 56 13.29 -54.33 2.15
C VAL A 56 13.43 -53.02 1.36
N ILE A 57 14.19 -53.00 0.26
CA ILE A 57 14.35 -51.81 -0.59
C ILE A 57 13.01 -51.38 -1.20
N ALA A 58 12.23 -52.35 -1.71
CA ALA A 58 10.90 -52.08 -2.24
C ALA A 58 9.95 -51.53 -1.17
N GLU A 59 10.03 -52.04 0.07
CA GLU A 59 9.27 -51.53 1.21
C GLU A 59 9.64 -50.08 1.55
N GLN A 60 10.94 -49.74 1.54
CA GLN A 60 11.40 -48.36 1.78
C GLN A 60 10.96 -47.40 0.67
N LEU A 61 10.99 -47.83 -0.59
CA LEU A 61 10.45 -47.07 -1.72
C LEU A 61 8.94 -46.84 -1.59
N ALA A 62 8.19 -47.87 -1.18
CA ALA A 62 6.76 -47.75 -0.93
C ALA A 62 6.46 -46.76 0.21
N LYS A 63 7.23 -46.82 1.30
CA LYS A 63 7.13 -45.86 2.43
C LYS A 63 7.46 -44.43 2.00
N LEU A 64 8.48 -44.24 1.15
CA LEU A 64 8.82 -42.92 0.62
C LEU A 64 7.71 -42.37 -0.29
N ALA A 65 7.19 -43.20 -1.21
CA ALA A 65 6.08 -42.82 -2.08
C ALA A 65 4.81 -42.47 -1.27
N GLN A 66 4.54 -43.22 -0.20
CA GLN A 66 3.48 -42.92 0.75
C GLN A 66 3.72 -41.58 1.47
N GLY A 67 4.94 -41.33 1.93
CA GLY A 67 5.33 -40.08 2.56
C GLY A 67 5.18 -38.87 1.63
N ILE A 68 5.61 -39.00 0.37
CA ILE A 68 5.42 -37.97 -0.66
C ILE A 68 3.94 -37.69 -0.87
N SER A 69 3.12 -38.73 -0.98
CA SER A 69 1.66 -38.59 -1.17
C SER A 69 0.97 -37.96 0.04
N GLN A 70 1.47 -38.19 1.25
CA GLN A 70 0.98 -37.53 2.46
C GLN A 70 1.38 -36.06 2.51
N LEU A 71 2.64 -35.75 2.18
CA LEU A 71 3.14 -34.39 2.12
C LEU A 71 2.38 -33.57 1.07
N ASP A 72 2.09 -34.16 -0.09
CA ASP A 72 1.31 -33.52 -1.16
C ASP A 72 -0.11 -33.17 -0.71
N LYS A 73 -0.79 -34.09 -0.01
CA LYS A 73 -2.11 -33.84 0.59
C LYS A 73 -2.07 -32.72 1.61
N GLU A 74 -1.10 -32.74 2.52
CA GLU A 74 -0.98 -31.73 3.56
C GLU A 74 -0.62 -30.36 2.98
N LEU A 75 0.27 -30.32 1.99
CA LEU A 75 0.59 -29.11 1.25
C LEU A 75 -0.67 -28.54 0.60
N HIS A 76 -1.46 -29.37 -0.08
CA HIS A 76 -2.70 -28.94 -0.72
C HIS A 76 -3.70 -28.37 0.31
N LEU A 77 -3.88 -29.04 1.45
CA LEU A 77 -4.75 -28.57 2.53
C LEU A 77 -4.28 -27.23 3.08
N GLN A 78 -2.98 -27.05 3.35
CA GLN A 78 -2.44 -25.80 3.87
C GLN A 78 -2.53 -24.66 2.84
N VAL A 79 -2.28 -24.96 1.58
CA VAL A 79 -2.39 -24.01 0.47
C VAL A 79 -3.85 -23.54 0.34
N VAL A 80 -4.81 -24.46 0.28
CA VAL A 80 -6.23 -24.14 0.20
C VAL A 80 -6.72 -23.39 1.44
N ALA A 81 -6.32 -23.83 2.64
CA ALA A 81 -6.71 -23.17 3.89
C ALA A 81 -6.20 -21.73 3.96
N ARG A 82 -4.95 -21.48 3.56
CA ARG A 82 -4.37 -20.13 3.57
C ARG A 82 -4.87 -19.25 2.42
N HIS A 83 -5.37 -19.81 1.32
CA HIS A 83 -5.83 -19.02 0.18
C HIS A 83 -7.10 -18.23 0.47
N GLU A 84 -8.06 -18.82 1.16
CA GLU A 84 -9.28 -18.12 1.59
C GLU A 84 -8.93 -16.98 2.55
N ASP A 85 -8.04 -17.22 3.52
CA ASP A 85 -7.59 -16.17 4.44
C ASP A 85 -6.84 -15.04 3.72
N LEU A 86 -5.96 -15.37 2.75
CA LEU A 86 -5.22 -14.37 1.98
C LEU A 86 -6.15 -13.56 1.06
N LEU A 87 -7.16 -14.19 0.46
CA LEU A 87 -8.19 -13.51 -0.33
C LEU A 87 -9.07 -12.62 0.52
N ALA A 88 -9.48 -13.09 1.70
CA ALA A 88 -10.24 -12.29 2.66
C ALA A 88 -9.42 -11.08 3.14
N GLN A 89 -8.12 -11.26 3.40
CA GLN A 89 -7.20 -10.16 3.72
C GLN A 89 -7.04 -9.17 2.56
N ALA A 90 -6.84 -9.65 1.33
CA ALA A 90 -6.72 -8.79 0.15
C ALA A 90 -7.99 -7.96 -0.08
N THR A 91 -9.16 -8.60 0.01
CA THR A 91 -10.46 -7.92 -0.08
C THR A 91 -10.66 -6.93 1.07
N GLY A 92 -10.20 -7.27 2.27
CA GLY A 92 -10.20 -6.39 3.43
C GLY A 92 -9.33 -5.15 3.21
N ILE A 93 -8.14 -5.30 2.62
CA ILE A 93 -7.23 -4.21 2.27
C ILE A 93 -7.87 -3.30 1.22
N GLU A 94 -8.46 -3.85 0.15
CA GLU A 94 -9.18 -3.07 -0.87
C GLU A 94 -10.31 -2.23 -0.26
N SER A 95 -11.08 -2.79 0.69
CA SER A 95 -12.12 -2.05 1.40
C SER A 95 -11.55 -0.87 2.20
N LEU A 96 -10.39 -1.06 2.84
CA LEU A 96 -9.72 -0.04 3.62
C LEU A 96 -9.15 1.07 2.74
N GLU A 97 -8.62 0.73 1.57
CA GLU A 97 -8.20 1.70 0.55
C GLU A 97 -9.37 2.62 0.14
N GLY A 98 -10.56 2.05 -0.05
CA GLY A 98 -11.78 2.83 -0.32
C GLY A 98 -12.12 3.82 0.80
N VAL A 99 -12.01 3.40 2.06
CA VAL A 99 -12.20 4.27 3.23
C VAL A 99 -11.13 5.37 3.30
N LEU A 100 -9.86 5.01 3.05
CA LEU A 100 -8.74 5.96 3.05
C LEU A 100 -8.93 7.02 1.98
N GLN A 101 -9.39 6.63 0.78
CA GLN A 101 -9.69 7.55 -0.31
C GLN A 101 -10.85 8.49 0.03
N MET A 102 -11.88 7.99 0.73
CA MET A 102 -12.94 8.85 1.29
C MET A 102 -12.41 9.84 2.32
N MET A 103 -11.53 9.40 3.22
CA MET A 103 -10.90 10.29 4.21
C MET A 103 -10.07 11.36 3.52
N GLN A 104 -9.26 10.99 2.53
CA GLN A 104 -8.45 11.93 1.74
C GLN A 104 -9.31 13.00 1.07
N THR A 105 -10.43 12.59 0.48
CA THR A 105 -11.40 13.51 -0.14
C THR A 105 -12.00 14.48 0.89
N ARG A 106 -12.38 13.97 2.07
CA ARG A 106 -12.93 14.79 3.17
C ARG A 106 -11.90 15.76 3.73
N ILE A 107 -10.66 15.33 3.92
CA ILE A 107 -9.55 16.17 4.36
C ILE A 107 -9.32 17.28 3.34
N GLY A 108 -9.31 16.96 2.04
CA GLY A 108 -9.21 17.97 0.97
C GLY A 108 -10.35 19.00 1.02
N ALA A 109 -11.59 18.54 1.23
CA ALA A 109 -12.74 19.44 1.39
C ALA A 109 -12.64 20.35 2.62
N LEU A 110 -12.19 19.79 3.76
CA LEU A 110 -11.94 20.54 4.99
C LEU A 110 -10.82 21.56 4.81
N GLN A 111 -9.72 21.18 4.17
CA GLN A 111 -8.60 22.06 3.91
C GLN A 111 -9.02 23.23 3.02
N GLY A 112 -9.79 22.96 1.96
CA GLY A 112 -10.39 24.01 1.15
C GLY A 112 -11.37 24.91 1.93
N ALA A 113 -12.11 24.37 2.91
CA ALA A 113 -12.98 25.17 3.78
C ALA A 113 -12.16 26.08 4.71
N VAL A 114 -11.08 25.55 5.30
CA VAL A 114 -10.14 26.32 6.12
C VAL A 114 -9.48 27.44 5.31
N ASP A 115 -9.05 27.16 4.07
CA ASP A 115 -8.46 28.18 3.20
C ASP A 115 -9.45 29.30 2.87
N ARG A 116 -10.71 28.94 2.59
CA ARG A 116 -11.79 29.94 2.41
C ARG A 116 -12.06 30.75 3.67
N MET A 117 -12.05 30.13 4.85
CA MET A 117 -12.19 30.84 6.12
C MET A 117 -11.02 31.78 6.37
N LYS A 118 -9.79 31.32 6.12
CA LYS A 118 -8.58 32.13 6.22
C LYS A 118 -8.67 33.34 5.30
N ALA A 119 -9.09 33.18 4.05
CA ALA A 119 -9.29 34.30 3.12
C ALA A 119 -10.33 35.31 3.65
N LYS A 120 -11.45 34.81 4.19
CA LYS A 120 -12.49 35.63 4.83
C LYS A 120 -12.02 36.36 6.10
N ILE A 121 -10.87 36.02 6.67
CA ILE A 121 -10.31 36.66 7.86
C ILE A 121 -9.15 37.60 7.49
N ILE A 122 -8.22 37.15 6.64
CA ILE A 122 -7.01 37.89 6.30
C ILE A 122 -7.32 39.15 5.49
N GLU A 123 -8.23 39.07 4.51
CA GLU A 123 -8.60 40.23 3.71
C GLU A 123 -9.18 41.38 4.54
N PRO A 124 -10.21 41.17 5.40
CA PRO A 124 -10.72 42.24 6.25
C PRO A 124 -9.69 42.71 7.28
N TYR A 125 -8.87 41.83 7.83
CA TYR A 125 -7.77 42.22 8.72
C TYR A 125 -6.84 43.23 8.03
N ASN A 126 -6.38 42.93 6.81
CA ASN A 126 -5.53 43.82 6.03
C ASN A 126 -6.22 45.16 5.73
N LYS A 127 -7.52 45.14 5.42
CA LYS A 127 -8.32 46.37 5.21
C LYS A 127 -8.37 47.23 6.48
N ILE A 128 -8.56 46.62 7.64
CA ILE A 128 -8.58 47.33 8.92
C ILE A 128 -7.20 47.93 9.21
N VAL A 129 -6.13 47.16 9.07
CA VAL A 129 -4.75 47.64 9.29
C VAL A 129 -4.45 48.83 8.38
N ALA A 130 -4.81 48.77 7.10
CA ALA A 130 -4.62 49.88 6.17
C ALA A 130 -5.38 51.14 6.60
N ARG A 131 -6.65 50.99 7.02
CA ARG A 131 -7.47 52.12 7.50
C ARG A 131 -6.94 52.71 8.80
N THR A 132 -6.51 51.87 9.75
CA THR A 132 -5.91 52.33 11.01
C THR A 132 -4.59 53.08 10.74
N ALA A 133 -3.77 52.62 9.80
CA ALA A 133 -2.57 53.34 9.38
C ALA A 133 -2.90 54.70 8.74
N GLN A 134 -3.95 54.77 7.93
CA GLN A 134 -4.44 56.05 7.38
C GLN A 134 -4.90 57.00 8.50
N LEU A 135 -5.66 56.49 9.47
CA LEU A 135 -6.15 57.30 10.59
C LEU A 135 -4.98 57.82 11.46
N ALA A 136 -3.99 56.97 11.76
CA ALA A 136 -2.79 57.37 12.48
C ALA A 136 -2.00 58.46 11.74
N ARG A 137 -1.88 58.37 10.42
CA ARG A 137 -1.24 59.42 9.59
C ARG A 137 -2.02 60.74 9.67
N LEU A 138 -3.35 60.69 9.63
CA LEU A 138 -4.18 61.88 9.78
C LEU A 138 -4.01 62.50 11.17
N GLN A 139 -4.01 61.68 12.23
CA GLN A 139 -3.76 62.15 13.60
C GLN A 139 -2.41 62.86 13.72
N LEU A 140 -1.34 62.32 13.13
CA LEU A 140 -0.04 62.99 13.11
C LEU A 140 -0.06 64.32 12.34
N ILE A 141 -0.81 64.42 11.24
CA ILE A 141 -0.97 65.68 10.49
C ILE A 141 -1.72 66.72 11.35
N PHE A 142 -2.80 66.31 12.02
CA PHE A 142 -3.53 67.19 12.93
C PHE A 142 -2.66 67.65 14.10
N GLN A 143 -1.92 66.73 14.71
CA GLN A 143 -1.02 67.05 15.81
C GLN A 143 0.10 68.01 15.37
N ARG A 144 0.77 67.73 14.25
CA ARG A 144 1.77 68.64 13.67
C ARG A 144 1.19 70.02 13.34
N ARG A 145 -0.03 70.05 12.79
CA ARG A 145 -0.72 71.31 12.51
C ARG A 145 -1.00 72.07 13.81
N GLN A 146 -1.43 71.40 14.86
CA GLN A 146 -1.71 72.02 16.16
C GLN A 146 -0.44 72.53 16.83
N GLU A 147 0.67 71.79 16.79
CA GLU A 147 1.98 72.26 17.25
C GLU A 147 2.44 73.50 16.48
N ASN A 148 2.28 73.49 15.15
CA ASN A 148 2.56 74.66 14.32
C ASN A 148 1.71 75.87 14.73
N TRP A 149 0.39 75.68 14.93
CA TRP A 149 -0.50 76.75 15.40
C TRP A 149 -0.15 77.27 16.79
N ASN A 150 0.20 76.38 17.72
CA ASN A 150 0.55 76.74 19.10
C ASN A 150 1.90 77.47 19.21
N GLY A 151 2.77 77.34 18.19
CA GLY A 151 4.07 77.99 18.12
C GLY A 151 4.09 79.34 17.42
N LEU A 152 2.95 79.81 16.89
CA LEU A 152 2.87 81.07 16.16
C LEU A 152 2.42 82.21 17.08
N PRO A 153 3.17 83.33 17.16
CA PRO A 153 2.73 84.48 17.92
C PRO A 153 1.41 85.00 17.32
N PHE A 154 0.45 85.33 18.18
CA PHE A 154 -0.81 85.91 17.74
C PHE A 154 -0.52 87.21 16.98
N PRO A 155 -1.05 87.37 15.75
CA PRO A 155 -0.88 88.62 15.02
C PRO A 155 -1.55 89.73 15.83
N SER A 156 -0.80 90.78 16.11
CA SER A 156 -1.33 91.95 16.81
C SER A 156 -2.18 92.74 15.83
N SER A 157 -3.19 93.49 16.30
CA SER A 157 -4.07 94.29 15.45
C SER A 157 -3.33 95.31 14.56
N GLU A 158 -2.06 95.56 14.86
CA GLU A 158 -1.15 96.45 14.11
C GLU A 158 -0.63 95.80 12.80
N ASP A 159 -0.54 94.46 12.73
CA ASP A 159 -0.04 93.74 11.54
C ASP A 159 -1.03 93.75 10.36
N PHE A 160 -2.30 94.10 10.61
CA PHE A 160 -3.37 94.15 9.60
C PHE A 160 -3.59 95.54 9.00
N SER A 161 -2.87 96.57 9.46
CA SER A 161 -3.13 97.96 9.09
C SER A 161 -2.29 98.52 7.95
N ASP A 162 -1.36 97.75 7.36
CA ASP A 162 -0.48 98.26 6.30
C ASP A 162 -0.78 97.61 4.93
N PRO A 163 -1.42 98.32 3.96
CA PRO A 163 -1.78 97.78 2.66
C PRO A 163 -0.60 97.69 1.66
N GLY A 164 0.65 97.84 2.12
CA GLY A 164 1.78 98.19 1.26
C GLY A 164 2.97 97.23 1.15
N ILE A 165 3.02 96.08 1.84
CA ILE A 165 4.21 95.22 1.79
C ILE A 165 3.85 93.75 1.57
N GLU A 166 4.34 93.22 0.45
CA GLU A 166 4.34 91.79 0.11
C GLU A 166 4.99 90.97 1.25
N PRO A 167 4.34 89.91 1.77
CA PRO A 167 4.87 89.19 2.93
C PRO A 167 6.09 88.34 2.56
N LYS A 168 7.29 88.87 2.81
CA LYS A 168 8.54 88.09 2.96
C LYS A 168 8.57 87.38 4.31
N SER A 169 7.76 86.34 4.52
CA SER A 169 7.96 85.27 5.52
C SER A 169 6.76 84.31 5.49
N PRO A 170 6.91 83.03 5.89
CA PRO A 170 6.29 81.94 5.16
C PRO A 170 4.79 81.82 5.43
N VAL A 171 4.02 82.09 4.39
CA VAL A 171 2.81 81.38 3.96
C VAL A 171 1.95 80.87 5.11
N PHE A 172 1.07 81.73 5.61
CA PHE A 172 -0.22 81.28 6.10
C PHE A 172 -1.15 81.13 4.88
N PRO A 173 -1.48 79.90 4.46
CA PRO A 173 -2.45 79.73 3.38
C PRO A 173 -3.76 80.39 3.81
N THR A 174 -4.48 81.06 2.91
CA THR A 174 -5.82 81.66 3.16
C THR A 174 -6.79 80.70 3.86
N VAL A 175 -6.59 79.40 3.67
CA VAL A 175 -7.33 78.31 4.31
C VAL A 175 -7.10 78.24 5.85
N SER A 176 -5.92 78.61 6.33
CA SER A 176 -5.59 78.72 7.77
C SER A 176 -6.34 79.87 8.44
N LEU A 177 -6.45 81.02 7.76
CA LEU A 177 -7.19 82.19 8.27
C LEU A 177 -8.69 81.88 8.37
N LEU A 178 -9.26 81.22 7.35
CA LEU A 178 -10.66 80.80 7.36
C LEU A 178 -10.93 79.79 8.50
N PHE A 179 -10.01 78.84 8.73
CA PHE A 179 -10.13 77.87 9.82
C PHE A 179 -10.05 78.55 11.20
N TRP A 180 -9.15 79.51 11.39
CA TRP A 180 -9.03 80.28 12.64
C TRP A 180 -10.29 81.10 12.94
N ILE A 181 -10.84 81.79 11.94
CA ILE A 181 -12.11 82.54 12.08
C ILE A 181 -13.25 81.59 12.45
N THR A 182 -13.33 80.42 11.81
CA THR A 182 -14.41 79.44 12.05
C THR A 182 -14.27 78.78 13.43
N PHE A 183 -13.04 78.56 13.92
CA PHE A 183 -12.77 77.95 15.22
C PHE A 183 -12.88 78.96 16.39
N SER A 184 -12.40 80.20 16.22
CA SER A 184 -12.56 81.28 17.21
C SER A 184 -14.02 81.62 17.48
N PHE A 185 -14.92 81.44 16.50
CA PHE A 185 -16.37 81.59 16.68
C PHE A 185 -17.07 80.36 17.28
N ARG A 186 -16.35 79.23 17.43
CA ARG A 186 -16.87 77.98 18.01
C ARG A 186 -16.23 77.64 19.35
N SER A 187 -15.88 78.65 20.15
CA SER A 187 -15.78 78.46 21.60
C SER A 187 -17.19 78.46 22.20
N PRO A 188 -17.59 77.44 22.98
CA PRO A 188 -18.86 77.49 23.69
C PRO A 188 -18.78 78.58 24.76
N GLN A 189 -19.80 79.44 24.83
CA GLN A 189 -20.07 80.16 26.06
C GLN A 189 -20.19 79.13 27.19
N SER A 190 -19.18 79.09 28.04
CA SER A 190 -19.29 78.59 29.40
C SER A 190 -20.11 79.62 30.17
N SER A 191 -21.42 79.41 30.26
CA SER A 191 -22.24 79.95 31.35
C SER A 191 -22.51 78.81 32.32
N GLU A 192 -21.67 78.69 33.34
CA GLU A 192 -21.97 79.03 34.75
C GLU A 192 -20.68 79.05 35.56
#